data_AF-A0A7S2U051-F1
#
_entry.id   AF-A0A7S2U051-F1
#
_cell.length_a   1.000
_cell.length_b   1.000
_cell.length_c   1.000
_cell.angle_alpha   90.00
_cell.angle_beta   90.00
_cell.angle_gamma   90.00
#
_symmetry.space_group_name_H-M   'P 1'
#
loop_
_entity.id
_entity.type
_entity.pdbx_description
1 polymer ?
#
loop_
_entity_poly.entity_id
_entity_poly.type
_entity_poly.pdbx_seq_one_letter_code
_entity_poly.pdbx_strand_id
1 'polypeptide(L)'
;AISKLLGQDINLAREPAVVNLFMSGLPLLNDQEEAKEVYPRMAQLLRQGGDSMKRHHPHALFVCARVFMTEDVKEEMKRGLAPVAKTLASQIGKAGVQAVMAKLTEAERATLARVIG
;
A
#
# COMPACT_ATOMS: atom_id res chain seq x y z
N ALA A 1 7.80 11.66 13.44
CA ALA A 1 7.32 11.54 12.06
C ALA A 1 8.15 10.46 11.37
N ILE A 2 7.49 9.42 10.89
CA ILE A 2 8.08 8.35 10.07
C ILE A 2 8.81 8.97 8.87
N SER A 3 8.32 10.11 8.36
CA SER A 3 8.99 10.90 7.33
C SER A 3 10.47 11.25 7.62
N LYS A 4 10.87 11.45 8.88
CA LYS A 4 12.29 11.70 9.24
C LYS A 4 13.19 10.47 9.06
N LEU A 5 12.62 9.26 9.14
CA LEU A 5 13.33 8.00 8.86
C LEU A 5 13.43 7.72 7.35
N LEU A 6 12.57 8.35 6.54
CA LEU A 6 12.53 8.16 5.08
C LEU A 6 13.52 9.04 4.31
N GLY A 7 14.00 10.13 4.93
CA GLY A 7 14.92 11.11 4.33
C GLY A 7 16.41 10.75 4.41
N GLN A 8 16.78 9.64 5.05
CA GLN A 8 18.13 9.10 5.01
C GLN A 8 18.20 8.06 3.88
N ASP A 9 19.34 7.98 3.16
CA ASP A 9 19.70 6.94 2.18
C ASP A 9 19.80 5.53 2.79
N ILE A 10 18.97 5.24 3.78
CA ILE A 10 18.70 3.89 4.24
C ILE A 10 18.05 3.21 3.04
N ASN A 11 18.79 2.27 2.47
CA ASN A 11 18.23 1.28 1.57
C ASN A 11 17.28 0.42 2.41
N LEU A 12 16.08 0.94 2.71
CA LEU A 12 15.07 0.37 3.60
C LEU A 12 14.75 -1.07 3.19
N ALA A 13 14.88 -1.38 1.90
CA ALA A 13 14.72 -2.73 1.36
C ALA A 13 15.78 -3.74 1.86
N ARG A 14 16.91 -3.30 2.46
CA ARG A 14 17.96 -4.17 3.00
C ARG A 14 17.77 -4.54 4.47
N GLU A 15 16.86 -3.88 5.18
CA GLU A 15 16.59 -4.15 6.60
C GLU A 15 15.14 -4.62 6.80
N PRO A 16 14.88 -5.93 6.77
CA PRO A 16 13.53 -6.49 6.85
C PRO A 16 12.73 -6.03 8.08
N ALA A 17 13.41 -5.76 9.20
CA ALA A 17 12.78 -5.27 10.43
C ALA A 17 12.17 -3.87 10.24
N VAL A 18 12.87 -2.98 9.52
CA VAL A 18 12.40 -1.61 9.27
C VAL A 18 11.24 -1.63 8.29
N VAL A 19 11.29 -2.46 7.25
CA VAL A 19 10.16 -2.66 6.32
C VAL A 19 8.94 -3.20 7.06
N ASN A 20 9.11 -4.21 7.90
CA ASN A 20 8.00 -4.78 8.67
C ASN A 20 7.34 -3.71 9.55
N LEU A 21 8.14 -2.92 10.26
CA LEU A 21 7.63 -1.83 11.09
C LEU A 21 6.91 -0.77 10.25
N PHE A 22 7.52 -0.35 9.13
CA PHE A 22 6.92 0.60 8.19
C PHE A 22 5.56 0.09 7.67
N MET A 23 5.49 -1.15 7.19
CA MET A 23 4.25 -1.74 6.67
C MET A 23 3.18 -1.92 7.76
N SER A 24 3.60 -2.16 9.01
CA SER A 24 2.66 -2.30 10.14
C SER A 24 1.99 -1.00 10.55
N GLY A 25 2.59 0.16 10.25
CA GLY A 25 2.02 1.48 10.52
C GLY A 25 0.96 1.93 9.51
N LEU A 26 0.68 1.14 8.46
CA LEU A 26 -0.27 1.48 7.40
C LEU A 26 -1.63 0.83 7.63
N PRO A 27 -2.74 1.47 7.19
CA PRO A 27 -2.82 2.73 6.45
C PRO A 27 -2.73 3.99 7.34
N LEU A 28 -2.20 5.09 6.80
CA LEU A 28 -2.29 6.42 7.40
C LEU A 28 -3.59 7.10 6.94
N LEU A 29 -4.59 7.12 7.81
CA LEU A 29 -5.92 7.65 7.49
C LEU A 29 -6.13 9.09 7.97
N ASN A 30 -5.47 9.47 9.08
CA ASN A 30 -5.70 10.75 9.74
C ASN A 30 -4.66 11.82 9.36
N ASP A 31 -3.40 11.42 9.16
CA ASP A 31 -2.31 12.33 8.81
C ASP A 31 -2.11 12.36 7.29
N GLN A 32 -2.86 13.25 6.64
CA GLN A 32 -2.83 13.42 5.19
C GLN A 32 -1.52 14.05 4.69
N GLU A 33 -0.82 14.81 5.53
CA GLU A 33 0.48 15.38 5.15
C GLU A 33 1.56 14.30 5.14
N GLU A 34 1.58 13.42 6.15
CA GLU A 34 2.51 12.29 6.17
C GLU A 34 2.14 11.23 5.12
N ALA A 35 0.85 11.01 4.86
CA ALA A 35 0.36 10.08 3.83
C ALA A 35 0.91 10.39 2.42
N LYS A 36 1.06 11.67 2.06
CA LYS A 36 1.61 12.12 0.77
C LYS A 36 3.02 11.60 0.52
N GLU A 37 3.84 11.49 1.57
CA GLU A 37 5.21 11.00 1.48
C GLU A 37 5.27 9.48 1.60
N VAL A 38 4.43 8.92 2.47
CA VAL A 38 4.47 7.51 2.84
C VAL A 38 3.94 6.58 1.75
N TYR A 39 2.83 6.93 1.07
CA TYR A 39 2.29 6.04 0.03
C TYR A 39 3.15 5.93 -1.23
N PRO A 40 3.74 7.01 -1.77
CA PRO A 40 4.73 6.90 -2.84
C PRO A 40 5.95 6.09 -2.42
N ARG A 41 6.42 6.25 -1.17
CA ARG A 41 7.56 5.48 -0.66
C ARG A 41 7.23 4.00 -0.51
N MET A 42 6.04 3.65 -0.02
CA MET A 42 5.54 2.27 0.00
C MET A 42 5.56 1.67 -1.41
N ALA A 43 5.02 2.38 -2.40
CA ALA A 43 5.01 1.93 -3.79
C ALA A 43 6.42 1.74 -4.35
N GLN A 44 7.35 2.65 -4.02
CA GLN A 44 8.75 2.54 -4.40
C GLN A 44 9.42 1.31 -3.77
N LEU A 45 9.22 1.06 -2.47
CA LEU A 45 9.77 -0.09 -1.76
C LEU A 45 9.30 -1.41 -2.36
N LEU A 46 8.00 -1.52 -2.65
CA LEU A 46 7.41 -2.72 -3.26
C LEU A 46 7.97 -2.99 -4.67
N ARG A 47 8.26 -1.94 -5.43
CA ARG A 47 8.92 -2.08 -6.75
C ARG A 47 10.40 -2.44 -6.66
N GLN A 48 11.13 -1.89 -5.69
CA GLN A 48 12.59 -2.02 -5.60
C GLN A 48 13.06 -3.23 -4.80
N GLY A 49 12.30 -3.69 -3.80
CA GLY A 49 12.76 -4.71 -2.86
C GLY A 49 12.65 -6.17 -3.32
N GLY A 50 12.31 -6.41 -4.60
CA GLY A 50 12.34 -7.73 -5.22
C GLY A 50 11.52 -8.79 -4.47
N ASP A 51 12.04 -10.01 -4.37
CA ASP A 51 11.31 -11.13 -3.76
C ASP A 51 11.02 -10.94 -2.27
N SER A 52 11.88 -10.23 -1.55
CA SER A 52 11.72 -9.98 -0.11
C SER A 52 10.45 -9.17 0.21
N MET A 53 10.01 -8.35 -0.75
CA MET A 53 8.81 -7.52 -0.61
C MET A 53 7.52 -8.24 -1.00
N LYS A 54 7.59 -9.34 -1.76
CA LYS A 54 6.41 -10.08 -2.24
C LYS A 54 5.46 -10.48 -1.11
N ARG A 55 6.00 -10.83 0.06
CA ARG A 55 5.21 -11.18 1.25
C ARG A 55 4.33 -10.02 1.77
N HIS A 56 4.70 -8.77 1.46
CA HIS A 56 3.97 -7.57 1.86
C HIS A 56 2.94 -7.12 0.82
N HIS A 57 2.96 -7.67 -0.40
CA HIS A 57 2.06 -7.23 -1.47
C HIS A 57 0.58 -7.40 -1.13
N PRO A 58 0.12 -8.51 -0.49
CA PRO A 58 -1.27 -8.63 -0.08
C PRO A 58 -1.67 -7.57 0.96
N HIS A 59 -0.79 -7.25 1.90
CA HIS A 59 -1.03 -6.20 2.90
C HIS A 59 -1.06 -4.81 2.27
N ALA A 60 -0.14 -4.52 1.34
CA ALA A 60 -0.15 -3.26 0.59
C ALA A 60 -1.43 -3.09 -0.24
N LEU A 61 -1.94 -4.17 -0.86
CA LEU A 61 -3.19 -4.12 -1.60
C LEU A 61 -4.39 -3.86 -0.67
N PHE A 62 -4.39 -4.48 0.51
CA PHE A 62 -5.39 -4.21 1.55
C PHE A 62 -5.36 -2.74 2.00
N VAL A 63 -4.17 -2.18 2.22
CA VAL A 63 -3.97 -0.75 2.55
C VAL A 63 -4.57 0.14 1.45
N CYS A 64 -4.29 -0.13 0.17
CA CYS A 64 -4.87 0.64 -0.93
C CYS A 64 -6.41 0.63 -0.91
N ALA A 65 -7.04 -0.53 -0.65
CA ALA A 65 -8.49 -0.64 -0.60
C ALA A 65 -9.10 0.27 0.48
N ARG A 66 -8.49 0.34 1.67
CA ARG A 66 -8.94 1.22 2.76
C ARG A 66 -8.75 2.69 2.42
N VAL A 67 -7.62 3.04 1.81
CA VAL A 67 -7.32 4.42 1.40
C VAL A 67 -8.32 4.92 0.36
N PHE A 68 -8.74 4.09 -0.59
CA PHE A 68 -9.75 4.49 -1.58
C PHE A 68 -11.12 4.83 -0.97
N MET A 69 -11.48 4.17 0.13
CA MET A 69 -12.75 4.38 0.84
C MET A 69 -12.69 5.52 1.87
N THR A 70 -11.51 6.05 2.17
CA THR A 70 -11.37 7.10 3.19
C THR A 70 -11.75 8.45 2.60
N GLU A 71 -12.72 9.14 3.19
CA GLU A 71 -13.23 10.43 2.72
C GLU A 71 -12.18 11.54 2.81
N ASP A 72 -11.42 11.56 3.92
CA ASP A 72 -10.39 12.58 4.19
C ASP A 72 -9.14 12.44 3.29
N VAL A 73 -9.01 11.32 2.58
CA VAL A 73 -7.93 11.12 1.61
C VAL A 73 -8.27 11.84 0.32
N LYS A 74 -7.40 12.79 -0.08
CA LYS A 74 -7.52 13.53 -1.33
C LYS A 74 -7.58 12.60 -2.54
N GLU A 75 -8.48 12.89 -3.48
CA GLU A 75 -8.69 12.09 -4.69
C GLU A 75 -7.43 11.96 -5.57
N GLU A 76 -6.58 12.99 -5.62
CA GLU A 76 -5.30 12.93 -6.34
C GLU A 76 -4.38 11.81 -5.81
N MET A 77 -4.34 11.63 -4.49
CA MET A 77 -3.56 10.57 -3.85
C MET A 77 -4.14 9.18 -4.16
N LYS A 78 -5.46 9.05 -4.15
CA LYS A 78 -6.15 7.83 -4.61
C LYS A 78 -5.82 7.52 -6.06
N ARG A 79 -5.84 8.51 -6.96
CA ARG A 79 -5.44 8.32 -8.37
C ARG A 79 -3.99 7.85 -8.50
N GLY A 80 -3.06 8.38 -7.71
CA GLY A 80 -1.67 7.93 -7.68
C GLY A 80 -1.48 6.49 -7.19
N LEU A 81 -2.34 6.02 -6.28
CA LEU A 81 -2.31 4.66 -5.74
C LEU A 81 -2.99 3.61 -6.63
N ALA A 82 -3.91 4.01 -7.51
CA ALA A 82 -4.63 3.07 -8.37
C ALA A 82 -3.70 2.20 -9.26
N PRO A 83 -2.68 2.76 -9.95
CA PRO A 83 -1.70 1.96 -10.69
C PRO A 83 -0.92 0.99 -9.78
N VAL A 84 -0.60 1.41 -8.55
CA VAL A 84 0.10 0.57 -7.57
C VAL A 84 -0.76 -0.62 -7.18
N ALA A 85 -2.04 -0.39 -6.89
CA ALA A 85 -3.01 -1.45 -6.59
C ALA A 85 -3.13 -2.46 -7.75
N LYS A 86 -3.21 -1.98 -9.00
CA LYS A 86 -3.20 -2.83 -10.20
C LYS A 86 -1.96 -3.71 -10.30
N THR A 87 -0.77 -3.11 -10.12
CA THR A 87 0.50 -3.86 -10.13
C THR A 87 0.54 -4.90 -9.03
N LEU A 88 0.13 -4.56 -7.81
CA LEU A 88 0.12 -5.49 -6.68
C LEU A 88 -0.83 -6.67 -6.92
N ALA A 89 -2.04 -6.39 -7.42
CA ALA A 89 -3.02 -7.42 -7.76
C ALA A 89 -2.47 -8.40 -8.81
N SER A 90 -1.79 -7.89 -9.84
CA SER A 90 -1.12 -8.73 -10.84
C SER A 90 -0.01 -9.60 -10.22
N GLN A 91 0.79 -9.04 -9.31
CA GLN A 91 1.92 -9.73 -8.69
C GLN A 91 1.53 -10.83 -7.69
N ILE A 92 0.42 -10.67 -6.95
CA ILE A 92 -0.06 -11.69 -5.99
C ILE A 92 -0.97 -12.73 -6.64
N GLY A 93 -1.42 -12.48 -7.87
CA GLY A 93 -2.29 -13.36 -8.63
C GLY A 93 -3.70 -13.49 -8.05
N LYS A 94 -4.53 -14.28 -8.75
CA LYS A 94 -5.97 -14.42 -8.43
C LYS A 94 -6.21 -14.92 -7.00
N ALA A 95 -5.46 -15.92 -6.54
CA ALA A 95 -5.61 -16.47 -5.19
C ALA A 95 -5.26 -15.43 -4.11
N GLY A 96 -4.18 -14.67 -4.30
CA GLY A 96 -3.79 -13.60 -3.38
C GLY A 96 -4.83 -12.48 -3.33
N VAL A 97 -5.36 -12.06 -4.48
CA VAL A 97 -6.43 -11.06 -4.54
C VAL A 97 -7.68 -11.54 -3.81
N GLN A 98 -8.10 -12.79 -4.01
CA GLN A 98 -9.27 -13.34 -3.30
C GLN A 98 -9.06 -13.38 -1.78
N ALA A 99 -7.86 -13.72 -1.31
CA ALA A 99 -7.53 -13.69 0.11
C ALA A 99 -7.57 -12.27 0.70
N VAL A 100 -7.22 -11.24 -0.08
CA VAL A 100 -7.37 -9.84 0.33
C VAL A 100 -8.85 -9.46 0.36
N MET A 101 -9.61 -9.76 -0.70
CA MET A 101 -11.04 -9.45 -0.81
C MET A 101 -11.87 -10.06 0.33
N ALA A 102 -11.51 -11.26 0.80
CA ALA A 102 -12.17 -11.93 1.92
C ALA A 102 -12.06 -11.15 3.25
N LYS A 103 -11.06 -10.27 3.40
CA LYS A 103 -10.83 -9.45 4.60
C LYS A 103 -11.46 -8.07 4.53
N LEU A 104 -11.98 -7.68 3.36
CA LEU A 104 -12.55 -6.36 3.12
C LEU A 104 -14.06 -6.37 3.41
N THR A 105 -14.61 -5.20 3.71
CA THR A 105 -16.06 -4.99 3.68
C THR A 105 -16.60 -5.06 2.25
N GLU A 106 -17.92 -5.16 2.08
CA GLU A 106 -18.53 -5.20 0.76
C GLU A 106 -18.23 -3.93 -0.07
N ALA A 107 -18.29 -2.76 0.56
CA ALA A 107 -17.98 -1.49 -0.08
C ALA A 107 -16.49 -1.41 -0.49
N GLU A 108 -15.57 -1.82 0.39
CA GLU A 108 -14.14 -1.86 0.07
C GLU A 108 -13.83 -2.86 -1.06
N ARG A 109 -14.49 -4.04 -1.07
CA ARG A 109 -14.37 -5.01 -2.16
C ARG A 109 -14.82 -4.43 -3.49
N ALA A 110 -15.99 -3.80 -3.53
CA ALA A 110 -16.55 -3.22 -4.75
C ALA A 110 -15.62 -2.12 -5.30
N THR A 111 -15.14 -1.23 -4.42
CA THR A 111 -14.18 -0.19 -4.78
C THR A 111 -12.87 -0.76 -5.28
N LEU A 112 -12.27 -1.73 -4.57
CA LEU A 112 -11.02 -2.34 -4.99
C LEU A 112 -11.19 -3.06 -6.33
N ALA A 113 -12.28 -3.82 -6.52
CA ALA A 113 -12.56 -4.54 -7.77
C ALA A 113 -12.67 -3.59 -8.96
N ARG A 114 -13.34 -2.43 -8.79
CA ARG A 114 -13.40 -1.37 -9.81
C ARG A 114 -12.03 -0.76 -10.11
N VAL A 115 -11.18 -0.63 -9.09
CA VAL A 115 -9.84 -0.04 -9.26
C VAL A 115 -8.88 -1.01 -9.94
N ILE A 116 -8.95 -2.31 -9.67
CA ILE A 116 -8.00 -3.31 -10.21
C ILE A 116 -8.48 -3.98 -11.50
N GLY A 117 -9.79 -3.91 -11.79
CA GLY A 117 -10.37 -4.27 -13.10
C GLY A 117 -9.97 -3.30 -14.20
#